data_AF-A0A353N017-F1
#
_entry.id   AF-A0A353N017-F1
#
_cell.length_a   1.000
_cell.length_b   1.000
_cell.length_c   1.000
_cell.angle_alpha   90.00
_cell.angle_beta   90.00
_cell.angle_gamma   90.00
#
_symmetry.space_group_name_H-M   'P 1'
#
loop_
_entity.id
_entity.type
_entity.pdbx_description
1 polymer ?
#
loop_
_entity_poly.entity_id
_entity_poly.type
_entity_poly.pdbx_seq_one_letter_code
_entity_poly.pdbx_strand_id
1 'polypeptide(L)' 'AIARGYVSPNGIDLVCIPSFAKIEIDGEERTAMKFQLENR' A
#
# COMPACT_ATOMS: atom_id res chain seq x y z
N ALA A 1 10.52 5.30 -5.16
CA ALA A 1 9.37 5.54 -4.27
C ALA A 1 9.79 6.45 -3.13
N ILE A 2 9.00 7.48 -2.81
CA ILE A 2 9.34 8.50 -1.81
C ILE A 2 9.39 7.90 -0.38
N ALA A 3 8.37 7.12 0.01
CA ALA A 3 8.26 6.54 1.36
C ALA A 3 9.47 5.65 1.75
N ARG A 4 9.99 4.85 0.81
CA ARG A 4 11.20 4.03 1.04
C ARG A 4 12.42 4.89 1.40
N GLY A 5 12.57 6.06 0.76
CA GLY A 5 13.67 6.99 1.05
C GLY A 5 13.60 7.59 2.46
N TYR A 6 12.39 7.78 3.00
CA TYR A 6 12.22 8.28 4.37
C TYR A 6 12.52 7.25 5.46
N VAL A 7 12.25 5.96 5.19
CA VAL A 7 12.39 4.90 6.21
C VAL A 7 13.71 4.15 6.13
N SER A 8 14.40 4.21 4.98
CA SER A 8 15.70 3.54 4.77
C SER A 8 16.80 3.96 5.76
N PRO A 9 16.94 5.24 6.18
CA PRO A 9 17.92 5.64 7.20
C PRO A 9 17.68 5.00 8.57
N ASN A 10 16.45 4.58 8.86
CA ASN A 10 16.08 3.88 10.10
C ASN A 10 16.26 2.36 9.99
N GLY A 11 16.86 1.86 8.90
CA GLY A 11 17.08 0.43 8.66
C GLY A 11 15.81 -0.36 8.32
N ILE A 12 14.71 0.31 7.97
CA ILE A 12 13.44 -0.34 7.61
C ILE A 12 13.47 -0.70 6.12
N ASP A 13 13.32 -1.99 5.80
CA ASP A 13 13.17 -2.48 4.42
C ASP A 13 11.69 -2.67 4.09
N LEU A 14 11.13 -1.67 3.41
CA LEU A 14 9.71 -1.62 3.10
C LEU A 14 9.33 -2.56 1.94
N VAL A 15 8.50 -3.55 2.26
CA VAL A 15 7.85 -4.48 1.32
C VAL A 15 6.43 -3.99 1.02
N CYS A 16 6.03 -4.10 -0.26
CA CYS A 16 4.73 -3.68 -0.74
C CYS A 16 4.01 -4.86 -1.39
N ILE A 17 2.85 -5.22 -0.84
CA ILE A 17 2.01 -6.33 -1.33
C ILE A 17 0.75 -5.73 -1.96
N PRO A 18 0.62 -5.77 -3.29
CA PRO A 18 -0.58 -5.31 -3.98
C PRO A 18 -1.70 -6.37 -3.93
N SER A 19 -2.95 -5.93 -3.80
CA SER A 19 -4.13 -6.78 -3.93
C SER A 19 -5.33 -6.01 -4.48
N PHE A 20 -6.28 -6.71 -5.10
CA PHE A 20 -7.55 -6.13 -5.48
C PHE A 20 -8.53 -6.18 -4.31
N ALA A 21 -9.31 -5.11 -4.14
CA ALA A 21 -10.36 -5.02 -3.15
C ALA A 21 -11.61 -4.39 -3.77
N LYS A 22 -12.79 -4.86 -3.37
CA LYS A 22 -14.04 -4.17 -3.65
C LYS A 22 -14.24 -3.08 -2.60
N ILE A 23 -14.54 -1.87 -3.03
CA ILE A 23 -14.84 -0.74 -2.16
C ILE A 23 -16.12 -0.04 -2.64
N GLU A 24 -16.86 0.55 -1.72
CA GLU A 24 -18.01 1.39 -2.05
C GLU A 24 -17.54 2.85 -2.16
N ILE A 25 -17.88 3.51 -3.26
CA ILE A 25 -17.66 4.94 -3.48
C ILE A 25 -18.97 5.51 -4.04
N ASP A 26 -19.52 6.53 -3.37
CA ASP A 26 -20.76 7.20 -3.78
C ASP A 26 -21.95 6.24 -4.00
N GLY A 27 -22.03 5.17 -3.21
CA GLY A 27 -23.07 4.13 -3.32
C GLY A 27 -22.86 3.11 -4.43
N GLU A 28 -21.72 3.17 -5.16
CA GLU A 28 -21.36 2.21 -6.20
C GLU A 28 -20.20 1.30 -5.76
N GLU A 29 -20.31 0.00 -6.05
CA GLU A 29 -19.21 -0.96 -5.83
C GLU A 29 -18.16 -0.82 -6.93
N ARG A 30 -16.91 -0.55 -6.55
CA ARG A 30 -15.76 -0.37 -7.45
C ARG A 30 -14.62 -1.29 -7.07
N THR A 31 -13.87 -1.74 -8.07
CA THR A 31 -12.63 -2.50 -7.86
C THR A 31 -11.47 -1.54 -7.65
N ALA A 32 -10.90 -1.53 -6.45
CA ALA A 32 -9.70 -0.77 -6.10
C ALA A 32 -8.46 -1.65 -6.03
N MET A 33 -7.30 -1.01 -6.17
CA MET A 33 -6.00 -1.60 -5.90
C MET A 33 -5.53 -1.14 -4.51
N LYS A 34 -5.36 -2.10 -3.59
CA LYS A 34 -4.83 -1.88 -2.26
C LYS A 34 -3.34 -2.23 -2.23
N PHE A 35 -2.57 -1.40 -1.54
CA PHE A 35 -1.17 -1.70 -1.23
C PHE A 35 -1.03 -1.89 0.27
N GLN A 36 -0.70 -3.11 0.69
CA GLN A 36 -0.31 -3.39 2.07
C GLN A 36 1.19 -3.19 2.19
N LEU A 37 1.61 -2.44 3.20
CA LEU A 37 3.02 -2.15 3.49
C LEU A 37 3.43 -2.86 4.77
N GLU A 38 4.58 -3.53 4.73
CA GLU A 38 5.18 -4.19 5.89
C GLU A 38 6.70 -4.02 5.88
N ASN A 39 7.32 -4.15 7.05
CA ASN A 39 8.76 -4.27 7.14
C ASN A 39 9.14 -5.74 6.91
N ARG A 40 10.28 -5.96 6.25
CA ARG A 40 10.88 -7.29 6.14
C ARG A 40 11.42 -7.79 7.48
#